data_AF-A0A0P9C6E4-F1
#
_entry.id   AF-A0A0P9C6E4-F1
#
_cell.length_a   1.000
_cell.length_b   1.000
_cell.length_c   1.000
_cell.angle_alpha   90.00
_cell.angle_beta   90.00
_cell.angle_gamma   90.00
#
_symmetry.space_group_name_H-M   'P 1'
#
loop_
_entity.id
_entity.type
_entity.pdbx_description
1 polymer ?
#
loop_
_entity_poly.entity_id
_entity_poly.type
_entity_poly.pdbx_seq_one_letter_code
_entity_poly.pdbx_strand_id
1 'polypeptide(L)'
;MCVCESDLIKMKLHLITRRYYPGIKYNEEALGRVADDLGIRFEREIRDLDTDRQADLAATVLNALPESAAGGSGAAGKKQRSGSTAPA
;
A
#
# COMPACT_ATOMS: atom_id res chain seq x y z
N MET A 1 24.19 2.69 15.59
CA MET A 1 22.78 2.76 15.12
C MET A 1 22.73 2.07 13.77
N CYS A 2 22.20 0.84 13.70
CA CYS A 2 21.98 0.13 12.44
C CYS A 2 20.57 0.49 11.99
N VAL A 3 20.44 1.26 10.91
CA VAL A 3 19.15 1.44 10.25
C VAL A 3 18.84 0.11 9.56
N CYS A 4 17.74 -0.53 9.91
CA CYS A 4 17.32 -1.77 9.26
C CYS A 4 16.86 -1.45 7.83
N GLU A 5 17.29 -2.24 6.85
CA GLU A 5 16.86 -2.13 5.45
C GLU A 5 15.32 -2.12 5.33
N SER A 6 14.64 -2.88 6.19
CA SER A 6 13.17 -2.89 6.29
C SER A 6 12.57 -1.52 6.61
N ASP A 7 13.23 -0.70 7.42
CA ASP A 7 12.73 0.65 7.74
C ASP A 7 12.85 1.59 6.53
N LEU A 8 13.98 1.48 5.80
CA LEU A 8 14.19 2.23 4.56
C LEU A 8 13.15 1.86 3.49
N ILE A 9 12.84 0.56 3.35
CA ILE A 9 11.82 0.07 2.42
C ILE A 9 10.45 0.66 2.77
N LYS A 10 10.02 0.56 4.04
CA LYS A 10 8.73 1.10 4.49
C LYS A 10 8.65 2.61 4.27
N MET A 11 9.69 3.35 4.64
CA MET A 11 9.78 4.79 4.43
C MET A 11 9.69 5.14 2.94
N LYS A 12 10.40 4.39 2.08
CA LYS A 12 10.41 4.63 0.64
C LYS A 12 9.05 4.36 0.00
N LEU A 13 8.41 3.24 0.34
CA LEU A 13 7.06 2.92 -0.09
C LEU A 13 6.07 4.03 0.30
N HIS A 14 6.16 4.53 1.53
CA HIS A 14 5.33 5.64 1.97
C HIS A 14 5.57 6.91 1.15
N LEU A 15 6.83 7.29 0.91
CA LEU A 15 7.18 8.51 0.18
C LEU A 15 6.69 8.48 -1.27
N ILE A 16 6.88 7.36 -1.96
CA ILE A 16 6.41 7.20 -3.35
C ILE A 16 4.88 7.19 -3.38
N THR A 17 4.25 6.45 -2.48
CA THR A 17 2.78 6.41 -2.44
C THR A 17 2.19 7.78 -2.14
N ARG A 18 2.80 8.55 -1.22
CA ARG A 18 2.38 9.92 -0.90
C ARG A 18 2.57 10.90 -2.06
N ARG A 19 3.54 10.66 -2.95
CA ARG A 19 3.76 11.47 -4.15
C ARG A 19 2.58 11.36 -5.12
N TYR A 20 1.99 10.16 -5.26
CA TYR A 20 0.84 9.92 -6.13
C TYR A 20 -0.50 10.15 -5.43
N TYR A 21 -0.59 9.78 -4.15
CA TYR A 21 -1.79 9.84 -3.33
C TYR A 21 -1.53 10.72 -2.09
N PRO A 22 -1.65 12.05 -2.22
CA PRO A 22 -1.45 12.94 -1.08
C PRO A 22 -2.52 12.69 -0.03
N GLY A 23 -2.12 12.58 1.24
CA GLY A 23 -3.04 12.38 2.37
C GLY A 23 -2.98 10.99 3.02
N ILE A 24 -2.24 10.05 2.43
CA ILE A 24 -1.97 8.77 3.08
C ILE A 24 -1.18 8.97 4.38
N LYS A 25 -1.49 8.18 5.40
CA LYS A 25 -0.78 8.17 6.68
C LYS A 25 0.29 7.09 6.68
N TYR A 26 1.38 7.35 7.41
CA TYR A 26 2.39 6.34 7.65
C TYR A 26 1.80 5.21 8.50
N ASN A 27 1.87 3.98 8.01
CA ASN A 27 1.43 2.79 8.73
C ASN A 27 2.50 1.71 8.55
N GLU A 28 3.31 1.52 9.59
CA GLU A 28 4.47 0.64 9.53
C GLU A 28 4.10 -0.83 9.28
N GLU A 29 3.05 -1.34 9.94
CA GLU A 29 2.60 -2.73 9.76
C GLU A 29 2.10 -2.98 8.34
N ALA A 30 1.27 -2.08 7.81
CA ALA A 30 0.71 -2.24 6.47
C ALA A 30 1.81 -2.15 5.40
N LEU A 31 2.72 -1.18 5.51
CA LEU A 31 3.85 -1.05 4.59
C LEU A 31 4.81 -2.25 4.68
N GLY A 32 5.03 -2.78 5.88
CA GLY A 32 5.84 -3.99 6.09
C GLY A 32 5.22 -5.22 5.44
N ARG A 33 3.90 -5.41 5.57
CA ARG A 33 3.18 -6.51 4.91
C ARG A 33 3.23 -6.40 3.39
N VAL A 34 3.04 -5.19 2.84
CA VAL A 34 3.14 -4.96 1.40
C VAL A 34 4.55 -5.24 0.87
N ALA A 35 5.58 -4.80 1.60
CA ALA A 35 6.96 -5.09 1.23
C ALA A 35 7.24 -6.60 1.20
N ASP A 36 6.74 -7.36 2.18
CA ASP A 36 6.94 -8.81 2.24
C ASP A 36 6.12 -9.56 1.18
N ASP A 37 4.86 -9.16 0.94
CA ASP A 37 3.98 -9.74 -0.10
C ASP A 37 4.56 -9.54 -1.51
N LEU A 38 5.12 -8.35 -1.76
CA LEU A 38 5.80 -8.05 -3.02
C LEU A 38 7.23 -8.61 -3.11
N GLY A 39 7.73 -9.22 -2.04
CA GLY A 39 9.07 -9.80 -1.98
C GLY A 39 10.20 -8.76 -2.06
N ILE A 40 9.94 -7.49 -1.72
CA ILE A 40 10.93 -6.42 -1.75
C ILE A 40 11.88 -6.59 -0.57
N ARG A 41 13.16 -6.80 -0.85
CA ARG A 41 14.18 -7.02 0.18
C ARG A 41 15.14 -5.85 0.33
N PHE A 42 15.22 -4.96 -0.65
CA PHE A 42 16.13 -3.81 -0.63
C PHE A 42 15.45 -2.52 -1.10
N GLU A 43 15.76 -1.37 -0.48
CA GLU A 43 15.23 -0.06 -0.90
C GLU A 43 15.57 0.27 -2.36
N ARG A 44 16.75 -0.17 -2.82
CA ARG A 44 17.21 0.07 -4.20
C ARG A 44 16.24 -0.50 -5.23
N GLU A 45 15.56 -1.61 -4.92
CA GLU A 45 14.63 -2.26 -5.85
C GLU A 45 13.43 -1.36 -6.14
N ILE A 46 13.03 -0.54 -5.17
CA ILE A 46 11.98 0.47 -5.34
C ILE A 46 12.52 1.69 -6.09
N ARG A 47 13.76 2.10 -5.78
CA ARG A 47 14.39 3.29 -6.37
C ARG A 47 14.70 3.13 -7.85
N ASP A 48 15.09 1.92 -8.26
CA ASP A 48 15.47 1.61 -9.65
C ASP A 48 14.25 1.41 -10.57
N LEU A 49 13.03 1.34 -10.01
CA LEU A 49 11.81 1.25 -10.81
C LEU A 49 11.58 2.51 -11.64
N ASP A 50 11.18 2.32 -12.89
CA ASP A 50 10.64 3.37 -13.74
C ASP A 50 9.39 4.01 -13.13
N THR A 51 9.10 5.24 -13.58
CA THR A 51 8.00 6.06 -13.04
C THR A 51 6.65 5.34 -13.13
N ASP A 52 6.35 4.66 -14.24
CA ASP A 52 5.13 3.87 -14.41
C ASP A 52 5.03 2.72 -13.39
N ARG A 53 6.14 2.01 -13.16
CA ARG A 53 6.17 0.93 -12.16
C ARG A 53 6.07 1.46 -10.73
N GLN A 54 6.62 2.65 -10.46
CA GLN A 54 6.44 3.32 -9.17
C GLN A 54 4.98 3.73 -8.94
N ALA A 55 4.26 4.14 -9.99
CA ALA A 55 2.83 4.45 -9.90
C ALA A 55 1.99 3.19 -9.62
N ASP A 56 2.30 2.08 -10.29
CA ASP A 56 1.65 0.78 -10.06
C ASP A 56 1.90 0.25 -8.64
N LEU A 57 3.14 0.39 -8.17
CA LEU A 57 3.53 0.06 -6.79
C LEU A 57 2.78 0.94 -5.78
N ALA A 58 2.69 2.24 -6.01
CA ALA A 58 1.93 3.16 -5.16
C ALA A 58 0.44 2.79 -5.10
N ALA A 59 -0.17 2.42 -6.23
CA ALA A 59 -1.55 1.96 -6.25
C ALA A 59 -1.72 0.66 -5.46
N THR A 60 -0.79 -0.28 -5.58
CA THR A 60 -0.79 -1.53 -4.81
C THR A 60 -0.69 -1.27 -3.31
N VAL A 61 0.24 -0.40 -2.89
CA VAL A 61 0.38 0.02 -1.49
C VAL A 61 -0.93 0.64 -0.99
N LEU A 62 -1.52 1.58 -1.74
CA LEU A 62 -2.77 2.23 -1.36
C LEU A 62 -3.91 1.22 -1.15
N ASN A 63 -4.06 0.24 -2.03
CA ASN A 63 -5.08 -0.79 -1.93
C ASN A 63 -4.89 -1.73 -0.73
N ALA A 64 -3.64 -1.92 -0.29
CA ALA A 64 -3.31 -2.73 0.87
C ALA A 64 -3.37 -1.94 2.20
N LEU A 65 -3.39 -0.61 2.15
CA LEU A 65 -3.54 0.22 3.34
C LEU A 65 -4.97 0.09 3.90
N PRO A 66 -5.13 0.00 5.23
CA PRO A 66 -6.46 0.08 5.83
C PRO A 66 -7.08 1.46 5.58
N GLU A 67 -8.41 1.55 5.55
CA GLU A 67 -9.15 2.81 5.27
C GLU A 67 -8.71 3.97 6.18
N SER A 68 -8.34 3.67 7.43
CA SER A 68 -7.81 4.66 8.40
C SER A 68 -6.47 5.28 8.00
N ALA A 69 -5.67 4.58 7.18
CA ALA A 69 -4.36 5.02 6.69
C ALA A 69 -4.41 5.51 5.23
N ALA A 70 -5.39 5.07 4.44
CA ALA A 70 -5.56 5.46 3.04
C ALA A 70 -6.03 6.92 2.83
N GLY A 71 -6.28 7.69 3.91
CA GLY A 71 -6.65 9.11 3.80
C GLY A 71 -7.97 9.29 3.06
N GLY A 72 -9.07 8.93 3.72
CA GLY A 72 -10.42 8.84 3.16
C GLY A 72 -10.75 9.78 1.98
N SER A 73 -10.85 9.19 0.80
CA SER A 73 -11.80 9.57 -0.25
C SER A 73 -12.24 8.25 -0.88
N GLY A 74 -13.49 7.85 -0.62
CA GLY A 74 -13.98 6.51 -0.94
C GLY A 74 -13.99 6.19 -2.43
N ALA A 75 -13.43 5.03 -2.78
CA ALA A 75 -13.69 4.20 -3.98
C ALA A 75 -12.66 3.05 -3.90
N ALA A 76 -12.92 1.75 -3.99
CA ALA A 76 -14.07 0.94 -4.37
C ALA A 76 -13.96 -0.37 -3.57
N GLY A 77 -15.04 -0.97 -3.06
CA GLY A 77 -15.83 -1.86 -3.90
C GLY A 77 -15.92 -3.28 -3.32
N LYS A 78 -16.43 -3.44 -2.09
CA LYS A 78 -17.15 -4.68 -1.74
C LYS A 78 -18.65 -4.46 -1.85
N LYS A 79 -19.12 -4.34 -3.10
CA LYS A 79 -20.50 -4.67 -3.45
C LYS A 79 -20.48 -6.00 -4.21
N GLN A 80 -20.46 -7.10 -3.46
CA GLN A 80 -21.20 -8.27 -3.90
C GLN A 80 -22.36 -8.46 -2.92
N ARG A 81 -23.51 -7.95 -3.36
CA ARG A 81 -24.81 -8.41 -2.93
C ARG A 81 -24.90 -9.90 -3.23
N SER A 82 -25.20 -10.69 -2.21
CA SER A 82 -26.15 -11.79 -2.32
C SER A 82 -26.93 -11.82 -1.01
N GLY A 83 -27.96 -10.98 -0.95
CA GLY A 83 -29.09 -11.19 -0.06
C GLY A 83 -30.16 -11.98 -0.78
N SER A 84 -30.96 -12.70 0.02
CA SER A 84 -32.18 -13.45 -0.31
C SER A 84 -31.90 -14.86 -0.84
N THR A 85 -32.38 -15.95 -0.21
CA THR A 85 -33.78 -16.15 0.23
C THR A 85 -33.86 -17.29 1.27
N ALA A 86 -34.45 -17.05 2.45
CA ALA A 86 -35.34 -18.03 3.09
C ALA A 86 -36.75 -17.77 2.52
N PRO A 87 -37.71 -18.73 2.37
CA PRO A 87 -37.97 -19.87 3.27
C PRO A 87 -38.43 -21.18 2.59
N ALA A 88 -38.57 -22.25 3.39
CA ALA A 88 -39.68 -23.21 3.34
C ALA A 88 -39.85 -23.80 4.74
#